data_AF-A0A1B3N702-F1
#
_entry.id   AF-A0A1B3N702-F1
#
_cell.length_a   1.000
_cell.length_b   1.000
_cell.length_c   1.000
_cell.angle_alpha   90.00
_cell.angle_beta   90.00
_cell.angle_gamma   90.00
#
_symmetry.space_group_name_H-M   'P 1'
#
loop_
_entity.id
_entity.type
_entity.pdbx_description
1 polymer ?
#
loop_
_entity_poly.entity_id
_entity_poly.type
_entity_poly.pdbx_seq_one_letter_code
_entity_poly.pdbx_strand_id
1 'polypeptide(L)'
;MDFGLSDEQLPLRYAVWRFARTELAQKAARLLIWRAAANSDQGLPSILDSSSAKSFANHVARCVTGKAVNLMGGYGYSARNPMERRMHDAWGWGIAGRAIDLQQVNIASTMIGRRFDQRR
;
A
#
# COMPACT_ATOMS: atom_id res chain seq x y z
N MET A 1 9.42 -25.60 5.70
CA MET A 1 8.23 -26.29 6.23
C MET A 1 7.31 -26.56 5.05
N ASP A 2 7.25 -27.81 4.63
CA ASP A 2 6.33 -28.24 3.59
C ASP A 2 5.03 -28.69 4.27
N PHE A 3 3.92 -28.05 3.92
CA PHE A 3 2.64 -28.19 4.63
C PHE A 3 1.89 -29.49 4.27
N GLY A 4 2.54 -30.47 3.64
CA GLY A 4 1.93 -31.76 3.27
C GLY A 4 0.81 -31.65 2.23
N LEU A 5 0.80 -30.58 1.44
CA LEU A 5 -0.23 -30.32 0.42
C LEU A 5 0.27 -30.77 -0.96
N SER A 6 -0.54 -31.53 -1.69
CA SER A 6 -0.20 -32.08 -3.02
C SER A 6 -0.02 -30.99 -4.08
N ASP A 7 0.61 -31.30 -5.22
CA ASP A 7 0.84 -30.35 -6.32
C ASP A 7 -0.46 -29.71 -6.86
N GLU A 8 -1.60 -30.40 -6.77
CA GLU A 8 -2.92 -29.86 -7.11
C GLU A 8 -3.37 -28.73 -6.18
N GLN A 9 -2.80 -28.63 -4.98
CA GLN A 9 -3.10 -27.60 -3.99
C GLN A 9 -2.12 -26.41 -4.05
N LEU A 10 -1.20 -26.38 -5.02
CA LEU A 10 -0.30 -25.24 -5.27
C LEU A 10 -1.02 -23.89 -5.33
N PRO A 11 -2.17 -23.73 -6.01
CA PRO A 11 -2.90 -22.45 -6.04
C PRO A 11 -3.35 -21.98 -4.64
N LEU A 12 -3.77 -22.93 -3.79
CA LEU A 12 -4.17 -22.65 -2.41
C LEU A 12 -2.98 -22.25 -1.54
N ARG A 13 -1.80 -22.86 -1.73
CA ARG A 13 -0.56 -22.43 -1.06
C ARG A 13 -0.27 -20.96 -1.35
N TYR A 14 -0.28 -20.56 -2.62
CA TYR A 14 -0.03 -19.17 -3.01
C TYR A 14 -1.03 -18.17 -2.41
N ALA A 15 -2.27 -18.58 -2.19
CA ALA A 15 -3.29 -17.75 -1.54
C ALA A 15 -2.98 -17.49 -0.06
N VAL A 16 -2.60 -18.52 0.70
CA VAL A 16 -2.25 -18.38 2.13
C VAL A 16 -1.04 -17.48 2.34
N TRP A 17 0.04 -17.70 1.57
CA TRP A 17 1.23 -16.84 1.62
C TRP A 17 0.91 -15.39 1.25
N ARG A 18 -0.03 -15.19 0.32
CA ARG A 18 -0.45 -13.86 -0.11
C ARG A 18 -1.16 -13.09 1.02
N PHE A 19 -1.99 -13.75 1.83
CA PHE A 19 -2.61 -13.13 3.00
C PHE A 19 -1.60 -12.76 4.09
N ALA A 20 -0.66 -13.66 4.38
CA ALA A 20 0.40 -13.39 5.35
C ALA A 20 1.23 -12.16 4.92
N ARG A 21 1.62 -12.08 3.64
CA ARG A 21 2.37 -10.93 3.11
C ARG A 21 1.56 -9.62 3.15
N THR A 22 0.26 -9.66 2.87
CA THR A 22 -0.58 -8.47 2.96
C THR A 22 -0.77 -7.98 4.39
N GLU A 23 -0.92 -8.90 5.35
CA GLU A 23 -1.03 -8.57 6.78
C GLU A 23 0.25 -7.91 7.30
N LEU A 24 1.41 -8.48 6.97
CA LEU A 24 2.72 -7.89 7.31
C LEU A 24 2.88 -6.49 6.70
N ALA A 25 2.51 -6.33 5.43
CA ALA A 25 2.60 -5.04 4.76
C ALA A 25 1.66 -3.99 5.39
N GLN A 26 0.45 -4.40 5.80
CA GLN A 26 -0.49 -3.52 6.52
C GLN A 26 0.07 -3.06 7.87
N LYS A 27 0.69 -3.97 8.64
CA LYS A 27 1.35 -3.62 9.91
C LYS A 27 2.53 -2.67 9.69
N ALA A 28 3.37 -2.93 8.70
CA ALA A 28 4.47 -2.04 8.34
C ALA A 28 3.97 -0.65 7.94
N ALA A 29 2.89 -0.55 7.15
CA ALA A 29 2.31 0.73 6.77
C ALA A 29 1.80 1.52 7.98
N ARG A 30 1.12 0.84 8.91
CA ARG A 30 0.66 1.43 10.17
C ARG A 30 1.82 1.98 11.00
N LEU A 31 2.90 1.21 11.13
CA LEU A 31 4.09 1.63 11.88
C LEU A 31 4.80 2.82 11.22
N LEU A 32 4.85 2.90 9.89
CA LEU A 32 5.41 4.07 9.19
C LEU A 32 4.59 5.34 9.46
N ILE A 33 3.25 5.23 9.45
CA ILE A 33 2.37 6.36 9.80
C ILE A 33 2.58 6.78 11.25
N TRP A 34 2.60 5.83 12.17
CA TRP A 34 2.80 6.12 13.60
C TRP A 34 4.18 6.70 13.88
N ARG A 35 5.23 6.20 13.21
CA ARG A 35 6.57 6.78 13.29
C ARG A 35 6.59 8.22 12.78
N ALA A 36 5.95 8.49 11.64
CA ALA A 36 5.87 9.86 11.12
C ALA A 36 5.16 10.79 12.12
N ALA A 37 4.06 10.35 12.74
CA ALA A 37 3.33 11.12 13.75
C ALA A 37 4.10 11.26 15.07
N ALA A 38 4.78 10.22 15.54
CA ALA A 38 5.58 10.28 16.76
C ALA A 38 6.81 11.19 16.59
N ASN A 39 7.40 11.21 15.39
CA ASN A 39 8.53 12.09 15.08
C ASN A 39 8.10 13.54 14.80
N SER A 40 6.80 13.86 14.88
CA SER A 40 6.28 15.21 14.62
C SER A 40 6.12 16.04 15.90
N ASP A 41 6.86 15.73 16.96
CA ASP A 41 6.74 16.29 18.32
C ASP A 41 6.60 17.83 18.42
N GLN A 42 7.11 18.60 17.44
CA GLN A 42 6.99 20.06 17.42
C GLN A 42 6.34 20.64 16.16
N GLY A 43 5.59 19.84 15.39
CA GLY A 43 4.87 20.36 14.22
C GLY A 43 4.52 19.29 13.20
N LEU A 44 4.80 19.57 11.93
CA LEU A 44 4.53 18.63 10.85
C LEU A 44 5.70 17.62 10.73
N PRO A 45 5.41 16.35 10.37
CA PRO A 45 6.44 15.37 10.09
C PRO A 45 7.38 15.83 8.97
N SER A 46 8.61 15.30 8.98
CA SER A 46 9.57 15.53 7.89
C SER A 46 8.99 15.08 6.54
N ILE A 47 9.43 15.73 5.46
CA ILE A 47 9.02 15.36 4.10
C ILE A 47 9.31 13.88 3.82
N LEU A 48 10.44 13.37 4.31
CA LEU A 48 10.83 11.97 4.15
C LEU A 48 9.84 11.04 4.86
N ASP A 49 9.54 11.30 6.14
CA ASP A 49 8.64 10.47 6.93
C ASP A 49 7.21 10.50 6.35
N SER A 50 6.69 11.70 6.04
CA SER A 50 5.35 11.85 5.50
C SER A 50 5.20 11.22 4.11
N SER A 51 6.19 11.41 3.23
CA SER A 51 6.16 10.87 1.87
C SER A 51 6.32 9.35 1.89
N SER A 52 7.21 8.81 2.74
CA SER A 52 7.42 7.36 2.91
C SER A 52 6.17 6.68 3.44
N ALA A 53 5.58 7.22 4.50
CA ALA A 53 4.37 6.67 5.11
C ALA A 53 3.19 6.66 4.13
N LYS A 54 2.91 7.80 3.47
CA LYS A 54 1.80 7.90 2.50
C LYS A 54 2.01 7.00 1.29
N SER A 55 3.21 7.02 0.71
CA SER A 55 3.53 6.22 -0.48
C SER A 55 3.34 4.72 -0.21
N PHE A 56 3.94 4.23 0.88
CA PHE A 56 3.85 2.83 1.25
C PHE A 56 2.42 2.42 1.61
N ALA A 57 1.71 3.22 2.42
CA ALA A 57 0.32 2.93 2.78
C ALA A 57 -0.61 2.85 1.55
N ASN A 58 -0.45 3.75 0.58
CA ASN A 58 -1.23 3.73 -0.65
C ASN A 58 -0.93 2.51 -1.53
N HIS A 59 0.35 2.11 -1.65
CA HIS A 59 0.71 0.86 -2.34
C HIS A 59 0.11 -0.37 -1.66
N VAL A 60 0.17 -0.44 -0.33
CA VAL A 60 -0.43 -1.53 0.43
C VAL A 60 -1.94 -1.55 0.24
N ALA A 61 -2.62 -0.41 0.32
CA ALA A 61 -4.07 -0.31 0.12
C ALA A 61 -4.50 -0.85 -1.25
N ARG A 62 -3.86 -0.40 -2.34
CA ARG A 62 -4.15 -0.88 -3.71
C ARG A 62 -3.88 -2.38 -3.85
N CYS A 63 -2.79 -2.87 -3.28
CA CYS A 63 -2.43 -4.28 -3.31
C CYS A 63 -3.46 -5.15 -2.57
N VAL A 64 -3.86 -4.75 -1.36
CA VAL A 64 -4.81 -5.49 -0.52
C VAL A 64 -6.19 -5.51 -1.16
N THR A 65 -6.72 -4.36 -1.58
CA THR A 65 -8.07 -4.29 -2.15
C THR A 65 -8.15 -4.98 -3.51
N GLY A 66 -7.13 -4.84 -4.37
CA GLY A 66 -7.08 -5.56 -5.64
C GLY A 66 -7.01 -7.09 -5.46
N LYS A 67 -6.22 -7.56 -4.49
CA LYS A 67 -6.19 -9.00 -4.14
C LYS A 67 -7.52 -9.48 -3.58
N ALA A 68 -8.18 -8.69 -2.75
CA ALA A 68 -9.47 -9.04 -2.16
C ALA A 68 -10.57 -9.12 -3.23
N VAL A 69 -10.64 -8.17 -4.17
CA VAL A 69 -11.56 -8.22 -5.31
C VAL A 69 -11.33 -9.47 -6.16
N ASN A 70 -10.07 -9.77 -6.50
CA ASN A 70 -9.72 -10.97 -7.26
C ASN A 70 -10.12 -12.27 -6.54
N LEU A 71 -9.95 -12.33 -5.22
CA LEU A 71 -10.35 -13.51 -4.43
C LEU A 71 -11.86 -13.78 -4.51
N MET A 72 -12.68 -12.73 -4.54
CA MET A 72 -14.15 -12.87 -4.64
C MET A 72 -14.63 -13.14 -6.07
N GLY A 73 -13.74 -13.15 -7.07
CA GLY A 73 -14.09 -13.32 -8.47
C GLY A 73 -15.06 -12.24 -8.96
N GLY A 74 -16.01 -12.62 -9.83
CA GLY A 74 -16.99 -11.68 -10.40
C GLY A 74 -17.83 -10.95 -9.34
N TYR A 75 -18.08 -11.57 -8.19
CA TYR A 75 -18.80 -10.92 -7.09
C TYR A 75 -18.04 -9.75 -6.47
N GLY A 76 -16.70 -9.76 -6.54
CA GLY A 76 -15.86 -8.66 -6.05
C GLY A 76 -16.00 -7.37 -6.85
N TYR A 77 -16.41 -7.46 -8.11
CA TYR A 77 -16.63 -6.34 -9.02
C TYR A 77 -18.10 -5.87 -9.07
N SER A 78 -18.98 -6.43 -8.24
CA SER A 78 -20.38 -6.03 -8.20
C SER A 78 -20.57 -4.75 -7.40
N ALA A 79 -21.36 -3.79 -7.93
CA ALA A 79 -21.71 -2.54 -7.24
C ALA A 79 -22.46 -2.74 -5.93
N ARG A 80 -23.04 -3.93 -5.73
CA ARG A 80 -23.68 -4.32 -4.47
C ARG A 80 -22.69 -4.80 -3.41
N ASN A 81 -21.47 -5.13 -3.81
CA ASN A 81 -20.42 -5.55 -2.91
C ASN A 81 -19.60 -4.31 -2.45
N PRO A 82 -19.51 -4.03 -1.14
CA PRO A 82 -18.77 -2.89 -0.64
C PRO A 82 -17.27 -2.93 -0.95
N MET A 83 -16.73 -4.10 -1.33
CA MET A 83 -15.33 -4.25 -1.72
C MET A 83 -14.97 -3.55 -3.03
N GLU A 84 -15.89 -3.44 -3.99
CA GLU A 84 -15.66 -2.67 -5.21
C GLU A 84 -15.38 -1.20 -4.86
N ARG A 85 -16.23 -0.61 -4.01
CA ARG A 85 -16.03 0.76 -3.55
C ARG A 85 -14.68 0.93 -2.83
N ARG A 86 -14.30 -0.01 -1.96
CA ARG A 86 -13.00 0.04 -1.28
C ARG A 86 -11.82 -0.02 -2.25
N MET A 87 -11.93 -0.79 -3.33
CA MET A 87 -10.93 -0.81 -4.39
C MET A 87 -10.87 0.56 -5.07
N HIS A 88 -11.99 1.14 -5.49
CA HIS A 88 -12.01 2.48 -6.09
C HIS A 88 -11.43 3.55 -5.17
N ASP A 89 -11.81 3.56 -3.89
CA ASP A 89 -11.28 4.49 -2.89
C ASP A 89 -9.75 4.35 -2.75
N ALA A 90 -9.20 3.13 -2.72
CA ALA A 90 -7.76 2.90 -2.66
C ALA A 90 -7.01 3.44 -3.90
N TRP A 91 -7.65 3.43 -5.07
CA TRP A 91 -7.09 4.05 -6.26
C TRP A 91 -7.15 5.57 -6.21
N GLY A 92 -8.29 6.13 -5.78
CA GLY A 92 -8.50 7.58 -5.62
C GLY A 92 -7.55 8.21 -4.59
N TRP A 93 -7.45 7.64 -3.40
CA TRP A 93 -6.51 8.10 -2.35
C TRP A 93 -5.04 7.95 -2.75
N GLY A 94 -4.75 7.06 -3.70
CA GLY A 94 -3.44 6.95 -4.34
C GLY A 94 -3.03 8.19 -5.15
N ILE A 95 -3.98 9.03 -5.55
CA ILE A 95 -3.75 10.25 -6.34
C ILE A 95 -3.93 11.50 -5.47
N ALA A 96 -4.94 11.49 -4.60
CA ALA A 96 -5.26 12.60 -3.73
C ALA A 96 -4.09 12.99 -2.81
N GLY A 97 -3.86 14.30 -2.64
CA GLY A 97 -2.79 14.81 -1.77
C GLY A 97 -1.37 14.48 -2.26
N ARG A 98 -1.18 14.40 -3.58
CA ARG A 98 0.04 14.01 -4.35
C ARG A 98 0.16 12.50 -4.58
N ALA A 99 0.24 12.13 -5.86
CA ALA A 99 0.30 10.77 -6.37
C ALA A 99 1.50 9.97 -5.83
N ILE A 100 1.37 8.64 -5.76
CA ILE A 100 2.39 7.72 -5.21
C ILE A 100 3.77 7.96 -5.85
N ASP A 101 3.85 8.06 -7.17
CA ASP A 101 5.14 8.23 -7.87
C ASP A 101 5.80 9.57 -7.52
N LEU A 102 5.01 10.62 -7.32
CA LEU A 102 5.50 11.92 -6.87
C LEU A 102 5.97 11.91 -5.41
N GLN A 103 5.44 11.02 -4.57
CA GLN A 103 5.98 10.80 -3.23
C GLN A 103 7.36 10.12 -3.30
N GLN A 104 7.54 9.17 -4.23
CA GLN A 104 8.84 8.52 -4.45
C GLN A 104 9.90 9.51 -4.92
N VAL A 105 9.54 10.48 -5.76
CA VAL A 105 10.43 11.59 -6.14
C VAL A 105 10.85 12.39 -4.91
N ASN A 106 9.94 12.72 -3.99
CA ASN A 106 10.29 13.42 -2.75
C ASN A 106 11.26 12.60 -1.89
N ILE A 107 10.99 11.31 -1.72
CA ILE A 107 11.85 10.39 -0.95
C ILE A 107 13.25 10.37 -1.55
N ALA A 108 13.37 10.15 -2.86
CA ALA A 108 14.64 10.16 -3.58
C ALA A 108 15.37 11.51 -3.46
N SER A 109 14.63 12.62 -3.60
CA SER A 109 15.18 13.96 -3.41
C SER A 109 15.76 14.19 -2.03
N THR A 110 15.08 13.71 -0.97
CA THR A 110 15.58 13.84 0.39
C THR A 110 16.78 12.94 0.65
N MET A 111 16.80 11.71 0.10
CA MET A 111 17.93 10.78 0.25
C MET A 111 19.21 11.29 -0.44
N ILE A 112 19.07 11.93 -1.61
CA ILE A 112 20.22 12.41 -2.42
C ILE A 112 20.58 13.87 -2.06
N GLY A 113 19.74 14.58 -1.31
CA GLY A 113 19.94 15.99 -0.98
C GLY A 113 19.75 16.94 -2.17
N ARG A 114 19.00 16.53 -3.20
CA ARG A 114 18.75 17.32 -4.42
C ARG A 114 17.28 17.31 -4.81
N ARG A 115 16.73 18.49 -5.10
CA ARG A 115 15.36 18.61 -5.64
C ARG A 115 15.34 18.31 -7.14
N PHE A 116 14.41 17.45 -7.56
CA PHE A 116 14.11 17.23 -8.97
C PHE A 116 13.06 18.26 -9.43
N ASP A 117 13.39 19.02 -10.47
CA ASP A 117 12.44 19.91 -11.13
C ASP A 117 11.57 19.09 -12.10
N GLN A 118 10.27 19.36 -12.14
CA GLN A 118 9.31 18.69 -13.01
C GLN A 118 8.83 19.59 -14.15
N ARG A 119 9.30 20.85 -14.17
CA ARG A 119 8.90 21.88 -15.14
C ARG A 119 10.03 22.26 -16.10
N ARG A 120 11.21 21.71 -15.91
CA ARG A 120 12.38 21.88 -16.78
C ARG A 120 12.70 20.60 -17.51
#